data_AF-A0A399I2M4-F1
#
_entry.id   AF-A0A399I2M4-F1
#
_cell.length_a   1.000
_cell.length_b   1.000
_cell.length_c   1.000
_cell.angle_alpha   90.00
_cell.angle_beta   90.00
_cell.angle_gamma   90.00
#
_symmetry.space_group_name_H-M   'P 1'
#
loop_
_entity.id
_entity.type
_entity.pdbx_description
1 polymer ?
#
loop_
_entity_poly.entity_id
_entity_poly.type
_entity_poly.pdbx_seq_one_letter_code
_entity_poly.pdbx_strand_id
1 'polypeptide(L)'
;MTRFVSAVLGKRTGIVILLSLLVAGCGPSQSDMMAKDRLEQAREVYDSAKSNENVQVYAPVPLIEAEKAMSLAEQAKDPAEIEHLSCLAKQRSLIAVAIAEGKVAENDTRLLDKESAEILLMKRERETKMAMSRANATAAELEKIRLESEIKTRELDRLKREAEARANEAQNSAKLAEKLLKELSELKARQTDRGIVLTIGDVLFATGKAEIRSNAQRSIDKLAAFLTSQPNRNVVIEGYTDSVGSDKYNLDLSEKRAESAKNELVARGIDGGRITTRGFGKRDPVASNDTPEGRQLNRRVEVIILNEVAKPEGESP
;
A
#
# COMPACT_ATOMS: atom_id res chain seq x y z
N MET A 1 -35.81 -111.40 40.52
CA MET A 1 -36.37 -112.15 39.37
C MET A 1 -35.32 -112.13 38.28
N THR A 2 -34.73 -113.22 37.78
CA THR A 2 -34.96 -114.66 37.97
C THR A 2 -33.67 -115.33 37.49
N ARG A 3 -33.15 -116.29 38.27
CA ARG A 3 -32.14 -117.28 37.87
C ARG A 3 -32.68 -118.17 36.74
N PHE A 4 -31.82 -118.73 35.89
CA PHE A 4 -31.86 -120.13 35.36
C PHE A 4 -30.56 -120.33 34.55
N VAL A 5 -29.54 -121.09 34.99
CA VAL A 5 -29.38 -122.52 35.33
C VAL A 5 -29.26 -123.45 34.11
N SER A 6 -28.21 -124.29 34.20
CA SER A 6 -27.92 -125.58 33.54
C SER A 6 -27.13 -125.56 32.22
N ALA A 7 -25.89 -126.08 32.17
CA ALA A 7 -25.47 -127.51 32.25
C ALA A 7 -25.63 -128.19 30.85
N VAL A 8 -24.76 -129.04 30.30
CA VAL A 8 -23.82 -130.03 30.85
C VAL A 8 -23.01 -130.65 29.68
N LEU A 9 -21.78 -131.11 29.98
CA LEU A 9 -20.93 -132.15 29.34
C LEU A 9 -20.59 -132.18 27.83
N GLY A 10 -19.30 -132.37 27.56
CA GLY A 10 -18.80 -133.00 26.33
C GLY A 10 -17.27 -133.12 26.30
N LYS A 11 -16.74 -134.30 26.66
CA LYS A 11 -15.32 -134.67 26.78
C LYS A 11 -14.56 -134.70 25.43
N ARG A 12 -13.22 -134.61 25.57
CA ARG A 12 -12.12 -135.31 24.85
C ARG A 12 -11.33 -134.57 23.72
N THR A 13 -10.09 -134.26 24.10
CA THR A 13 -8.80 -134.52 23.40
C THR A 13 -8.62 -134.08 21.95
N GLY A 14 -7.71 -133.13 21.75
CA GLY A 14 -7.07 -132.83 20.48
C GLY A 14 -6.18 -131.60 20.58
N ILE A 15 -4.94 -131.77 21.07
CA ILE A 15 -3.90 -130.74 20.99
C ILE A 15 -3.48 -130.67 19.51
N VAL A 16 -3.88 -129.60 18.83
CA VAL A 16 -3.34 -129.22 17.51
C VAL A 16 -2.49 -127.97 17.74
N ILE A 17 -1.17 -128.16 17.77
CA ILE A 17 -0.20 -127.07 17.79
C ILE A 17 -0.19 -126.49 16.37
N LEU A 18 -0.91 -125.40 16.16
CA LEU A 18 -0.85 -124.62 14.93
C LEU A 18 0.44 -123.79 14.98
N LEU A 19 1.41 -124.18 14.17
CA LEU A 19 2.68 -123.49 13.97
C LEU A 19 2.41 -122.16 13.22
N SER A 20 2.16 -121.09 13.96
CA SER A 20 2.05 -119.73 13.41
C SER A 20 3.44 -119.21 13.04
N LEU A 21 3.77 -119.23 11.74
CA LEU A 21 4.87 -118.46 11.18
C LEU A 21 4.62 -116.97 11.45
N LEU A 22 5.31 -116.42 12.45
CA LEU A 22 5.53 -114.98 12.58
C LEU A 22 6.52 -114.59 11.47
N VAL A 23 6.00 -114.11 10.34
CA VAL A 23 6.80 -113.29 9.43
C VAL A 23 7.04 -111.98 10.18
N ALA A 24 8.16 -111.89 10.88
CA ALA A 24 8.70 -110.63 11.38
C ALA A 24 9.16 -109.82 10.17
N GLY A 25 8.22 -109.10 9.55
CA GLY A 25 8.58 -108.01 8.65
C GLY A 25 9.35 -106.98 9.48
N CYS A 26 10.61 -106.73 9.13
CA CYS A 26 11.36 -105.57 9.61
C CYS A 26 10.71 -104.30 9.07
N GLY A 27 9.62 -103.86 9.71
CA GLY A 27 9.14 -102.49 9.58
C GLY A 27 10.17 -101.54 10.20
N PRO A 28 10.37 -100.34 9.64
CA PRO A 28 11.22 -99.33 10.27
C PRO A 28 10.74 -99.07 11.70
N SER A 29 11.68 -98.89 12.62
CA SER A 29 11.36 -98.56 14.00
C SER A 29 10.68 -97.19 14.07
N GLN A 30 9.90 -96.93 15.14
CA GLN A 30 9.24 -95.65 15.33
C GLN A 30 10.23 -94.46 15.29
N SER A 31 11.47 -94.66 15.78
CA SER A 31 12.55 -93.69 15.69
C SER A 31 13.04 -93.44 14.27
N ASP A 32 13.11 -94.47 13.42
CA ASP A 32 13.53 -94.32 12.01
C ASP A 32 12.51 -93.49 11.22
N MET A 33 11.22 -93.69 11.50
CA MET A 33 10.14 -92.95 10.84
C MET A 33 10.16 -91.46 11.24
N MET A 34 10.33 -91.17 12.53
CA MET A 34 10.45 -89.79 13.03
C MET A 34 11.70 -89.09 12.48
N ALA A 35 12.85 -89.76 12.45
CA ALA A 35 14.09 -89.21 11.92
C ALA A 35 13.96 -88.82 10.43
N LYS A 36 13.29 -89.66 9.63
CA LYS A 36 13.02 -89.37 8.20
C LYS A 36 12.05 -88.21 8.00
N ASP A 37 10.99 -88.11 8.80
CA ASP A 37 10.06 -86.97 8.76
C ASP A 37 10.77 -85.65 9.09
N ARG A 38 11.65 -85.65 10.10
CA ARG A 38 12.47 -84.48 10.45
C ARG A 38 13.43 -84.08 9.33
N LEU A 39 14.05 -85.05 8.67
CA LEU A 39 14.95 -84.81 7.53
C LEU A 39 14.20 -84.18 6.36
N GLU A 40 13.01 -84.68 6.04
CA GLU A 40 12.20 -84.11 4.95
C GLU A 40 11.74 -82.68 5.27
N GLN A 41 11.26 -82.42 6.49
CA GLN A 41 10.94 -81.05 6.92
C GLN A 41 12.14 -80.10 6.89
N ALA A 42 13.34 -80.59 7.21
CA ALA A 42 14.56 -79.80 7.15
C ALA A 42 14.93 -79.48 5.69
N ARG A 43 14.79 -80.46 4.79
CA ARG A 43 15.00 -80.29 3.35
C ARG A 43 14.05 -79.27 2.75
N GLU A 44 12.75 -79.34 3.04
CA GLU A 44 11.76 -78.37 2.52
C GLU A 44 12.13 -76.92 2.88
N VAL A 45 12.50 -76.69 4.16
CA VAL A 45 12.90 -75.35 4.63
C VAL A 45 14.22 -74.93 4.02
N TYR A 46 15.18 -75.85 3.87
CA TYR A 46 16.46 -75.57 3.21
C TYR A 46 16.29 -75.22 1.73
N ASP A 47 15.49 -75.97 0.97
CA ASP A 47 15.27 -75.74 -0.46
C ASP A 47 14.51 -74.43 -0.71
N SER A 48 13.55 -74.11 0.16
CA SER A 48 12.89 -72.79 0.17
C SER A 48 13.88 -71.66 0.46
N ALA A 49 14.74 -71.83 1.48
CA ALA A 49 15.78 -70.84 1.80
C ALA A 49 16.81 -70.70 0.66
N LYS A 50 17.23 -71.81 0.03
CA LYS A 50 18.20 -71.84 -1.07
C LYS A 50 17.65 -71.17 -2.33
N SER A 51 16.37 -71.35 -2.62
CA SER A 51 15.73 -70.75 -3.80
C SER A 51 15.40 -69.26 -3.63
N ASN A 52 15.42 -68.74 -2.40
CA ASN A 52 15.21 -67.31 -2.15
C ASN A 52 16.48 -66.49 -2.43
N GLU A 53 16.42 -65.64 -3.47
CA GLU A 53 17.53 -64.78 -3.89
C GLU A 53 18.03 -63.86 -2.75
N ASN A 54 17.12 -63.33 -1.92
CA ASN A 54 17.49 -62.48 -0.79
C ASN A 54 18.31 -63.25 0.25
N VAL A 55 18.05 -64.55 0.43
CA VAL A 55 18.84 -65.39 1.36
C VAL A 55 20.23 -65.63 0.80
N GLN A 56 20.37 -65.86 -0.50
CA GLN A 56 21.68 -66.00 -1.15
C GLN A 56 22.52 -64.71 -1.04
N VAL A 57 21.87 -63.54 -1.16
CA VAL A 57 22.54 -62.23 -1.13
C VAL A 57 22.87 -61.80 0.31
N TYR A 58 21.92 -61.90 1.24
CA TYR A 58 22.04 -61.29 2.57
C TYR A 58 22.45 -62.26 3.68
N ALA A 59 22.25 -63.58 3.50
CA ALA A 59 22.55 -64.59 4.51
C ALA A 59 23.28 -65.83 3.97
N PRO A 60 24.37 -65.68 3.19
CA PRO A 60 25.06 -66.83 2.59
C PRO A 60 25.70 -67.75 3.64
N VAL A 61 26.19 -67.19 4.76
CA VAL A 61 26.89 -67.97 5.79
C VAL A 61 25.96 -68.98 6.49
N PRO A 62 24.81 -68.59 7.07
CA PRO A 62 23.86 -69.55 7.63
C PRO A 62 23.30 -70.54 6.59
N LEU A 63 23.16 -70.12 5.33
CA LEU A 63 22.70 -71.01 4.25
C LEU A 63 23.73 -72.11 3.95
N ILE A 64 25.02 -71.78 3.89
CA ILE A 64 26.10 -72.76 3.72
C ILE A 64 26.18 -73.71 4.93
N GLU A 65 26.01 -73.18 6.15
CA GLU A 65 25.96 -74.01 7.36
C GLU A 65 24.77 -74.98 7.34
N ALA A 66 23.61 -74.54 6.84
CA ALA A 66 22.45 -75.38 6.65
C ALA A 66 22.70 -76.49 5.61
N GLU A 67 23.32 -76.15 4.47
CA GLU A 67 23.69 -77.12 3.42
C GLU A 67 24.62 -78.20 3.96
N LYS A 68 25.62 -77.80 4.75
CA LYS A 68 26.57 -78.73 5.35
C LYS A 68 25.89 -79.65 6.37
N ALA A 69 25.00 -79.11 7.20
CA ALA A 69 24.21 -79.90 8.15
C ALA A 69 23.25 -80.87 7.44
N MET A 70 22.60 -80.44 6.34
CA MET A 70 21.74 -81.30 5.52
C MET A 70 22.53 -82.45 4.90
N SER A 71 23.68 -82.14 4.28
CA SER A 71 24.54 -83.16 3.67
C SER A 71 25.02 -84.20 4.69
N LEU A 72 25.30 -83.79 5.93
CA LEU A 72 25.67 -84.72 7.00
C LEU A 72 24.46 -85.56 7.46
N ALA A 73 23.28 -84.95 7.60
CA ALA A 73 22.05 -85.63 8.00
C ALA A 73 21.65 -86.74 6.99
N GLU A 74 21.83 -86.50 5.69
CA GLU A 74 21.55 -87.48 4.63
C GLU A 74 22.52 -88.67 4.62
N GLN A 75 23.73 -88.49 5.12
CA GLN A 75 24.77 -89.52 5.18
C GLN A 75 24.77 -90.32 6.49
N ALA A 76 24.12 -89.79 7.54
CA ALA A 76 24.03 -90.41 8.85
C ALA A 76 23.18 -91.69 8.81
N LYS A 77 23.56 -92.68 9.62
CA LYS A 77 22.87 -93.98 9.73
C LYS A 77 22.13 -94.15 11.04
N ASP A 78 22.58 -93.46 12.09
CA ASP A 78 21.96 -93.47 13.41
C ASP A 78 20.76 -92.51 13.45
N PRO A 79 19.54 -92.98 13.78
CA PRO A 79 18.34 -92.13 13.80
C PRO A 79 18.47 -90.89 14.70
N ALA A 80 19.19 -91.00 15.83
CA ALA A 80 19.40 -89.86 16.73
C ALA A 80 20.29 -88.78 16.11
N GLU A 81 21.33 -89.19 15.36
CA GLU A 81 22.20 -88.29 14.61
C GLU A 81 21.46 -87.60 13.46
N ILE A 82 20.63 -88.34 12.70
CA ILE A 82 19.76 -87.79 11.64
C ILE A 82 18.83 -86.73 12.23
N GLU A 83 18.16 -87.01 13.35
CA GLU A 83 17.25 -86.07 13.99
C GLU A 83 17.97 -84.78 14.44
N HIS A 84 19.13 -84.91 15.09
CA HIS A 84 19.91 -83.75 15.54
C HIS A 84 20.40 -82.87 14.38
N LEU A 85 21.00 -83.48 13.35
CA LEU A 85 21.53 -82.75 12.20
C LEU A 85 20.42 -82.12 11.35
N SER A 86 19.26 -82.80 11.23
CA SER A 86 18.07 -82.23 10.56
C SER A 86 17.54 -81.01 11.32
N CYS A 87 17.51 -81.06 12.65
CA CYS A 87 17.13 -79.92 13.48
C CYS A 87 18.11 -78.74 13.26
N LEU A 88 19.41 -79.01 13.25
CA LEU A 88 20.44 -78.01 12.98
C LEU A 88 20.28 -77.39 11.58
N ALA A 89 20.09 -78.21 10.55
CA ALA A 89 19.92 -77.75 9.17
C ALA A 89 18.66 -76.87 9.02
N LYS A 90 17.54 -77.30 9.61
CA LYS A 90 16.29 -76.54 9.65
C LYS A 90 16.48 -75.20 10.36
N GLN A 91 17.11 -75.20 11.54
CA GLN A 91 17.34 -73.98 12.32
C GLN A 91 18.26 -73.00 11.59
N ARG A 92 19.33 -73.48 10.94
CA ARG A 92 20.24 -72.63 10.14
C ARG A 92 19.54 -72.04 8.91
N SER A 93 18.68 -72.82 8.25
CA SER A 93 17.86 -72.33 7.13
C SER A 93 16.88 -71.24 7.57
N LEU A 94 16.21 -71.42 8.71
CA LEU A 94 15.32 -70.40 9.28
C LEU A 94 16.07 -69.12 9.69
N ILE A 95 17.27 -69.25 10.28
CA ILE A 95 18.14 -68.11 10.59
C ILE A 95 18.52 -67.36 9.30
N ALA A 96 18.85 -68.09 8.23
CA ALA A 96 19.18 -67.49 6.94
C ALA A 96 18.02 -66.65 6.38
N VAL A 97 16.79 -67.20 6.41
CA VAL A 97 15.57 -66.50 6.01
C VAL A 97 15.32 -65.27 6.88
N ALA A 98 15.39 -65.40 8.20
CA ALA A 98 15.14 -64.30 9.12
C ALA A 98 16.14 -63.15 8.95
N ILE A 99 17.43 -63.44 8.71
CA ILE A 99 18.44 -62.42 8.42
C ILE A 99 18.14 -61.73 7.09
N ALA A 100 17.79 -62.49 6.06
CA ALA A 100 17.47 -61.93 4.75
C ALA A 100 16.24 -61.02 4.80
N GLU A 101 15.16 -61.44 5.45
CA GLU A 101 13.96 -60.62 5.66
C GLU A 101 14.27 -59.36 6.46
N GLY A 102 15.07 -59.48 7.52
CA GLY A 102 15.55 -58.33 8.29
C GLY A 102 16.34 -57.33 7.43
N LYS A 103 17.22 -57.82 6.55
CA LYS A 103 18.00 -56.96 5.65
C LYS A 103 17.19 -56.31 4.54
N VAL A 104 16.19 -57.01 4.00
CA VAL A 104 15.24 -56.40 3.05
C VAL A 104 14.46 -55.29 3.74
N ALA A 105 13.90 -55.54 4.93
CA ALA A 105 13.16 -54.53 5.69
C ALA A 105 14.03 -53.32 6.07
N GLU A 106 15.30 -53.54 6.45
CA GLU A 106 16.26 -52.45 6.70
C GLU A 106 16.51 -51.61 5.43
N ASN A 107 16.63 -52.24 4.26
CA ASN A 107 16.86 -51.50 3.02
C ASN A 107 15.62 -50.72 2.56
N ASP A 108 14.43 -51.31 2.70
CA ASP A 108 13.17 -50.67 2.36
C ASP A 108 12.91 -49.45 3.24
N THR A 109 13.12 -49.56 4.56
CA THR A 109 13.01 -48.40 5.47
C THR A 109 14.00 -47.31 5.11
N ARG A 110 15.26 -47.67 4.80
CA ARG A 110 16.27 -46.71 4.35
C ARG A 110 15.90 -46.01 3.03
N LEU A 111 15.27 -46.71 2.09
CA LEU A 111 14.80 -46.11 0.84
C LEU A 111 13.63 -45.15 1.09
N LEU A 112 12.64 -45.58 1.88
CA LEU A 112 11.50 -44.75 2.27
C LEU A 112 11.93 -43.49 3.04
N ASP A 113 12.94 -43.59 3.90
CA ASP A 113 13.51 -42.45 4.62
C ASP A 113 14.13 -41.44 3.67
N LYS A 114 14.85 -41.90 2.63
CA LYS A 114 15.41 -41.03 1.60
C LYS A 114 14.32 -40.33 0.79
N GLU A 115 13.32 -41.07 0.32
CA GLU A 115 12.19 -40.48 -0.42
C GLU A 115 11.43 -39.46 0.44
N SER A 116 11.20 -39.79 1.72
CA SER A 116 10.57 -38.88 2.67
C SER A 116 11.38 -37.60 2.90
N ALA A 117 12.71 -37.73 3.01
CA ALA A 117 13.62 -36.60 3.12
C ALA A 117 13.61 -35.71 1.88
N GLU A 118 13.59 -36.30 0.68
CA GLU A 118 13.49 -35.57 -0.59
C GLU A 118 12.16 -34.81 -0.71
N ILE A 119 11.03 -35.45 -0.37
CA ILE A 119 9.71 -34.80 -0.36
C ILE A 119 9.70 -33.63 0.61
N LEU A 120 10.26 -33.80 1.81
CA LEU A 120 10.33 -32.74 2.80
C LEU A 120 11.20 -31.57 2.32
N LEU A 121 12.32 -31.86 1.66
CA LEU A 121 13.19 -30.85 1.08
C LEU A 121 12.45 -30.06 -0.01
N MET A 122 11.82 -30.74 -0.97
CA MET A 122 11.03 -30.10 -2.03
C MET A 122 9.90 -29.23 -1.47
N LYS A 123 9.22 -29.71 -0.41
CA LYS A 123 8.20 -28.93 0.30
C LYS A 123 8.79 -27.65 0.89
N ARG A 124 9.93 -27.74 1.58
CA ARG A 124 10.59 -26.60 2.21
C ARG A 124 11.13 -25.61 1.17
N GLU A 125 11.66 -26.08 0.06
CA GLU A 125 12.07 -25.24 -1.08
C GLU A 125 10.87 -24.50 -1.67
N ARG A 126 9.73 -25.18 -1.85
CA ARG A 126 8.50 -24.53 -2.33
C ARG A 126 8.00 -23.48 -1.34
N GLU A 127 7.95 -23.81 -0.06
CA GLU A 127 7.53 -22.89 1.01
C GLU A 127 8.43 -21.66 1.09
N THR A 128 9.75 -21.84 1.06
CA THR A 128 10.72 -20.73 1.08
C THR A 128 10.60 -19.88 -0.18
N LYS A 129 10.45 -20.47 -1.37
CA LYS A 129 10.23 -19.74 -2.62
C LYS A 129 8.93 -18.92 -2.58
N MET A 130 7.83 -19.50 -2.07
CA MET A 130 6.58 -18.78 -1.89
C MET A 130 6.70 -17.65 -0.87
N ALA A 131 7.39 -17.88 0.26
CA ALA A 131 7.63 -16.87 1.28
C ALA A 131 8.46 -15.70 0.74
N MET A 132 9.54 -15.99 0.01
CA MET A 132 10.36 -14.97 -0.66
C MET A 132 9.56 -14.18 -1.69
N SER A 133 8.76 -14.86 -2.52
CA SER A 133 7.90 -14.17 -3.49
C SER A 133 6.88 -13.26 -2.81
N ARG A 134 6.28 -13.69 -1.70
CA ARG A 134 5.36 -12.86 -0.91
C ARG A 134 6.09 -11.66 -0.29
N ALA A 135 7.26 -11.88 0.30
CA ALA A 135 8.08 -10.82 0.89
C ALA A 135 8.47 -9.76 -0.16
N ASN A 136 8.91 -10.20 -1.35
CA ASN A 136 9.25 -9.30 -2.45
C ASN A 136 8.03 -8.51 -2.95
N ALA A 137 6.87 -9.16 -3.07
CA ALA A 137 5.64 -8.47 -3.44
C ALA A 137 5.21 -7.42 -2.39
N THR A 138 5.30 -7.76 -1.10
CA THR A 138 5.01 -6.80 -0.01
C THR A 138 6.02 -5.64 0.02
N ALA A 139 7.30 -5.90 -0.24
CA ALA A 139 8.31 -4.86 -0.31
C ALA A 139 8.07 -3.90 -1.49
N ALA A 140 7.68 -4.42 -2.66
CA ALA A 140 7.33 -3.61 -3.81
C ALA A 140 6.09 -2.72 -3.54
N GLU A 141 5.07 -3.25 -2.87
CA GLU A 141 3.88 -2.47 -2.52
C GLU A 141 4.19 -1.38 -1.47
N LEU A 142 5.01 -1.70 -0.46
CA LEU A 142 5.46 -0.72 0.52
C LEU A 142 6.27 0.42 -0.13
N GLU A 143 7.11 0.11 -1.11
CA GLU A 143 7.87 1.13 -1.83
C GLU A 143 6.96 2.04 -2.66
N LYS A 144 5.92 1.48 -3.30
CA LYS A 144 4.91 2.28 -4.00
C LYS A 144 4.18 3.23 -3.05
N ILE A 145 3.74 2.74 -1.89
CA ILE A 145 3.08 3.55 -0.86
C ILE A 145 4.02 4.66 -0.36
N ARG A 146 5.31 4.35 -0.15
CA ARG A 146 6.32 5.34 0.24
C ARG A 146 6.46 6.44 -0.80
N LEU A 147 6.61 6.09 -2.07
CA LEU A 147 6.71 7.06 -3.18
C LEU A 147 5.45 7.93 -3.29
N GLU A 148 4.26 7.34 -3.18
CA GLU A 148 3.00 8.10 -3.17
C GLU A 148 2.93 9.08 -1.99
N SER A 149 3.38 8.67 -0.80
CA SER A 149 3.41 9.54 0.38
C SER A 149 4.39 10.70 0.21
N GLU A 150 5.54 10.47 -0.40
CA GLU A 150 6.54 11.50 -0.69
C GLU A 150 6.05 12.51 -1.72
N ILE A 151 5.39 12.05 -2.79
CA ILE A 151 4.79 12.93 -3.80
C ILE A 151 3.72 13.81 -3.15
N LYS A 152 2.83 13.22 -2.35
CA LYS A 152 1.79 13.99 -1.61
C LYS A 152 2.41 15.01 -0.67
N THR A 153 3.52 14.66 -0.02
CA THR A 153 4.22 15.57 0.91
C THR A 153 4.82 16.75 0.15
N ARG A 154 5.49 16.51 -0.99
CA ARG A 154 6.04 17.56 -1.86
C ARG A 154 4.96 18.47 -2.42
N GLU A 155 3.81 17.91 -2.79
CA GLU A 155 2.66 18.69 -3.27
C GLU A 155 2.09 19.58 -2.15
N LEU A 156 1.94 19.03 -0.94
CA LEU A 156 1.52 19.79 0.24
C LEU A 156 2.48 20.95 0.55
N ASP A 157 3.79 20.71 0.48
CA ASP A 157 4.79 21.75 0.71
C ASP A 157 4.74 22.84 -0.36
N ARG A 158 4.49 22.47 -1.63
CA ARG A 158 4.28 23.44 -2.71
C ARG A 158 3.05 24.30 -2.43
N LEU A 159 1.91 23.68 -2.12
CA LEU A 159 0.66 24.39 -1.83
C LEU A 159 0.79 25.32 -0.62
N LYS A 160 1.51 24.88 0.43
CA LYS A 160 1.81 25.73 1.59
C LYS A 160 2.62 26.96 1.21
N ARG A 161 3.69 26.80 0.43
CA ARG A 161 4.51 27.94 -0.05
C ARG A 161 3.70 28.91 -0.90
N GLU A 162 2.84 28.41 -1.79
CA GLU A 162 1.95 29.25 -2.60
C GLU A 162 0.91 29.98 -1.76
N ALA A 163 0.37 29.34 -0.71
CA ALA A 163 -0.55 29.97 0.22
C ALA A 163 0.15 31.05 1.07
N GLU A 164 1.36 30.78 1.56
CA GLU A 164 2.19 31.74 2.30
C GLU A 164 2.57 32.94 1.44
N ALA A 165 2.96 32.71 0.17
CA ALA A 165 3.26 33.79 -0.78
C ALA A 165 2.04 34.69 -0.99
N ARG A 166 0.86 34.11 -1.26
CA ARG A 166 -0.39 34.86 -1.41
C ARG A 166 -0.77 35.63 -0.15
N ALA A 167 -0.58 35.03 1.03
CA ALA A 167 -0.84 35.69 2.31
C ALA A 167 0.10 36.88 2.53
N ASN A 168 1.39 36.72 2.20
CA ASN A 168 2.38 37.79 2.29
C ASN A 168 2.08 38.93 1.29
N GLU A 169 1.70 38.60 0.06
CA GLU A 169 1.27 39.59 -0.94
C GLU A 169 0.05 40.37 -0.49
N ALA A 170 -1.00 39.68 0.00
CA ALA A 170 -2.21 40.30 0.52
C ALA A 170 -1.91 41.20 1.73
N GLN A 171 -1.01 40.77 2.61
CA GLN A 171 -0.57 41.58 3.75
C GLN A 171 0.18 42.83 3.29
N ASN A 172 1.07 42.70 2.30
CA ASN A 172 1.83 43.81 1.75
C ASN A 172 0.93 44.81 1.01
N SER A 173 -0.06 44.33 0.25
CA SER A 173 -1.04 45.20 -0.42
C SER A 173 -1.91 45.93 0.61
N ALA A 174 -2.32 45.27 1.69
CA ALA A 174 -3.08 45.90 2.77
C ALA A 174 -2.26 47.00 3.47
N LYS A 175 -0.99 46.73 3.81
CA LYS A 175 -0.08 47.73 4.39
C LYS A 175 0.15 48.93 3.45
N LEU A 176 0.30 48.68 2.16
CA LEU A 176 0.45 49.75 1.15
C LEU A 176 -0.82 50.60 1.07
N ALA A 177 -1.99 49.96 1.03
CA ALA A 177 -3.28 50.65 1.01
C ALA A 177 -3.47 51.52 2.25
N GLU A 178 -3.14 51.01 3.43
CA GLU A 178 -3.18 51.77 4.69
C GLU A 178 -2.25 53.00 4.65
N LYS A 179 -0.99 52.81 4.21
CA LYS A 179 -0.03 53.91 4.08
C LYS A 179 -0.53 54.98 3.11
N LEU A 180 -1.08 54.57 1.98
CA LEU A 180 -1.60 55.48 0.97
C LEU A 180 -2.82 56.27 1.47
N LEU A 181 -3.73 55.61 2.20
CA LEU A 181 -4.87 56.28 2.85
C LEU A 181 -4.39 57.33 3.85
N LYS A 182 -3.34 57.04 4.62
CA LYS A 182 -2.72 58.00 5.53
C LYS A 182 -2.15 59.22 4.77
N GLU A 183 -1.40 59.00 3.70
CA GLU A 183 -0.86 60.09 2.88
C GLU A 183 -1.97 60.94 2.23
N LEU A 184 -3.10 60.34 1.83
CA LEU A 184 -4.26 61.09 1.34
C LEU A 184 -4.95 61.91 2.43
N SER A 185 -5.03 61.40 3.66
CA SER A 185 -5.60 62.15 4.78
C SER A 185 -4.81 63.43 5.07
N GLU A 186 -3.49 63.40 4.87
CA GLU A 186 -2.61 64.58 4.98
C GLU A 186 -2.87 65.61 3.85
N LEU A 187 -3.41 65.18 2.71
CA LEU A 187 -3.78 66.05 1.57
C LEU A 187 -5.16 66.74 1.72
N LYS A 188 -5.70 66.87 2.95
CA LYS A 188 -7.05 67.38 3.23
C LYS A 188 -8.18 66.57 2.56
N ALA A 189 -7.96 65.28 2.31
CA ALA A 189 -9.04 64.41 1.86
C ALA A 189 -10.08 64.23 2.97
N ARG A 190 -11.36 64.31 2.64
CA ARG A 190 -12.48 64.06 3.54
C ARG A 190 -13.24 62.83 3.07
N GLN A 191 -13.50 61.87 3.95
CA GLN A 191 -14.47 60.81 3.65
C GLN A 191 -15.88 61.40 3.72
N THR A 192 -16.68 61.06 2.71
CA THR A 192 -18.11 61.40 2.62
C THR A 192 -18.89 60.17 2.16
N ASP A 193 -20.22 60.19 2.26
CA ASP A 193 -21.08 59.10 1.77
C ASP A 193 -20.91 58.85 0.26
N ARG A 194 -20.46 59.86 -0.49
CA ARG A 194 -20.18 59.78 -1.93
C ARG A 194 -18.82 59.14 -2.26
N GLY A 195 -17.97 58.94 -1.25
CA GLY A 195 -16.60 58.48 -1.40
C GLY A 195 -15.57 59.46 -0.81
N ILE A 196 -14.30 59.30 -1.21
CA ILE A 196 -13.20 60.15 -0.75
C ILE A 196 -13.20 61.43 -1.58
N VAL A 197 -13.46 62.57 -0.92
CA VAL A 197 -13.43 63.90 -1.54
C VAL A 197 -12.07 64.52 -1.30
N LEU A 198 -11.32 64.74 -2.38
CA LEU A 198 -10.07 65.48 -2.40
C LEU A 198 -10.33 66.89 -2.94
N THR A 199 -10.28 67.89 -2.08
CA THR A 199 -10.42 69.29 -2.50
C THR A 199 -9.05 69.83 -2.94
N ILE A 200 -8.91 70.08 -4.24
CA ILE A 200 -7.73 70.75 -4.79
C ILE A 200 -8.07 72.22 -5.06
N GLY A 201 -7.80 73.08 -4.07
CA GLY A 201 -8.04 74.53 -4.13
C GLY A 201 -6.83 75.35 -4.58
N ASP A 202 -7.02 76.69 -4.72
CA ASP A 202 -6.12 77.85 -4.98
C ASP A 202 -4.95 77.68 -5.98
N VAL A 203 -4.22 76.58 -5.89
CA VAL A 203 -3.02 76.26 -6.66
C VAL A 203 -3.35 75.90 -8.12
N LEU A 204 -4.58 75.45 -8.43
CA LEU A 204 -4.88 74.94 -9.78
C LEU A 204 -5.09 76.02 -10.85
N PHE A 205 -5.84 77.09 -10.59
CA PHE A 205 -6.30 77.99 -11.66
C PHE A 205 -6.08 79.46 -11.32
N ALA A 206 -5.69 80.26 -12.31
CA ALA A 206 -5.75 81.71 -12.19
C ALA A 206 -7.20 82.23 -12.29
N THR A 207 -7.45 83.45 -11.80
CA THR A 207 -8.77 84.10 -11.88
C THR A 207 -9.27 84.15 -13.33
N GLY A 208 -10.52 83.72 -13.55
CA GLY A 208 -11.15 83.67 -14.88
C GLY A 208 -10.55 82.65 -15.86
N LYS A 209 -9.53 81.87 -15.48
CA LYS A 209 -8.89 80.87 -16.34
C LYS A 209 -9.27 79.44 -15.95
N ALA A 210 -9.22 78.56 -16.95
CA ALA A 210 -9.36 77.10 -16.82
C ALA A 210 -8.03 76.36 -17.08
N GLU A 211 -6.92 77.08 -17.24
CA GLU A 211 -5.59 76.49 -17.43
C GLU A 211 -4.96 76.16 -16.07
N ILE A 212 -4.42 74.94 -15.96
CA ILE A 212 -3.81 74.43 -14.73
C ILE A 212 -2.41 75.03 -14.56
N ARG A 213 -2.16 75.64 -13.40
CA ARG A 213 -0.85 76.23 -13.08
C ARG A 213 0.20 75.15 -12.85
N SER A 214 1.46 75.45 -13.17
CA SER A 214 2.60 74.53 -13.01
C SER A 214 2.81 74.02 -11.58
N ASN A 215 2.49 74.83 -10.56
CA ASN A 215 2.58 74.45 -9.15
C ASN A 215 1.52 73.42 -8.71
N ALA A 216 0.43 73.23 -9.47
CA ALA A 216 -0.58 72.21 -9.21
C ALA A 216 -0.24 70.84 -9.81
N GLN A 217 0.76 70.77 -10.70
CA GLN A 217 1.14 69.54 -11.40
C GLN A 217 1.52 68.42 -10.41
N ARG A 218 2.23 68.74 -9.33
CA ARG A 218 2.59 67.75 -8.28
C ARG A 218 1.38 67.14 -7.59
N SER A 219 0.31 67.91 -7.37
CA SER A 219 -0.92 67.40 -6.75
C SER A 219 -1.67 66.47 -7.72
N ILE A 220 -1.65 66.80 -9.01
CA ILE A 220 -2.22 65.97 -10.08
C ILE A 220 -1.40 64.68 -10.25
N ASP A 221 -0.06 64.75 -10.17
CA ASP A 221 0.81 63.57 -10.23
C ASP A 221 0.51 62.59 -9.10
N LYS A 222 0.35 63.10 -7.87
CA LYS A 222 -0.01 62.28 -6.70
C LYS A 222 -1.40 61.65 -6.86
N LEU A 223 -2.37 62.41 -7.36
CA LEU A 223 -3.72 61.90 -7.61
C LEU A 223 -3.70 60.83 -8.72
N ALA A 224 -2.95 61.02 -9.80
CA ALA A 224 -2.81 60.03 -10.86
C ALA A 224 -2.15 58.75 -10.33
N ALA A 225 -1.06 58.85 -9.55
CA ALA A 225 -0.43 57.68 -8.92
C ALA A 225 -1.42 56.90 -8.02
N PHE A 226 -2.25 57.61 -7.26
CA PHE A 226 -3.31 56.99 -6.46
C PHE A 226 -4.34 56.25 -7.35
N LEU A 227 -4.86 56.89 -8.40
CA LEU A 227 -5.86 56.31 -9.30
C LEU A 227 -5.33 55.14 -10.14
N THR A 228 -4.02 55.09 -10.41
CA THR A 228 -3.33 53.96 -11.02
C THR A 228 -3.27 52.75 -10.07
N SER A 229 -3.05 52.98 -8.77
CA SER A 229 -3.08 51.90 -7.75
C SER A 229 -4.49 51.37 -7.44
N GLN A 230 -5.53 52.05 -7.94
CA GLN A 230 -6.94 51.74 -7.70
C GLN A 230 -7.72 51.63 -9.03
N PRO A 231 -7.40 50.67 -9.91
CA PRO A 231 -7.91 50.63 -11.29
C PRO A 231 -9.44 50.50 -11.38
N ASN A 232 -10.09 49.93 -10.37
CA ASN A 232 -11.53 49.67 -10.36
C ASN A 232 -12.40 50.85 -9.90
N ARG A 233 -11.80 51.97 -9.49
CA ARG A 233 -12.54 53.12 -8.95
C ARG A 233 -12.88 54.14 -10.02
N ASN A 234 -14.14 54.59 -10.02
CA ASN A 234 -14.63 55.71 -10.81
C ASN A 234 -14.46 57.04 -10.07
N VAL A 235 -14.31 58.14 -10.83
CA VAL A 235 -13.99 59.47 -10.32
C VAL A 235 -14.98 60.49 -10.87
N VAL A 236 -15.46 61.37 -9.99
CA VAL A 236 -16.23 62.56 -10.36
C VAL A 236 -15.41 63.80 -10.03
N ILE A 237 -15.24 64.69 -11.00
CA ILE A 237 -14.53 65.97 -10.84
C ILE A 237 -15.56 67.09 -10.88
N GLU A 238 -15.68 67.81 -9.78
CA GLU A 238 -16.64 68.90 -9.60
C GLU A 238 -15.92 70.25 -9.56
N GLY A 239 -16.24 71.13 -10.50
CA GLY A 239 -15.66 72.46 -10.60
C GLY A 239 -16.53 73.52 -9.92
N TYR A 240 -15.90 74.48 -9.25
CA TYR A 240 -16.55 75.61 -8.60
C TYR A 240 -15.85 76.94 -8.93
N THR A 241 -16.61 78.03 -8.88
CA THR A 241 -16.12 79.41 -9.05
C THR A 241 -16.41 80.25 -7.81
N ASP A 242 -15.83 81.45 -7.77
CA ASP A 242 -16.30 82.49 -6.86
C ASP A 242 -17.59 83.14 -7.40
N SER A 243 -18.07 84.17 -6.70
CA SER A 243 -19.29 84.89 -7.06
C SER A 243 -19.13 85.92 -8.19
N VAL A 244 -17.93 86.11 -8.75
CA VAL A 244 -17.67 87.17 -9.74
C VAL A 244 -18.11 86.71 -11.13
N GLY A 245 -18.95 87.50 -11.80
CA GLY A 245 -19.48 87.20 -13.13
C GLY A 245 -20.90 86.64 -13.12
N SER A 246 -21.46 86.42 -14.31
CA SER A 246 -22.83 85.89 -14.46
C SER A 246 -22.92 84.41 -14.13
N ASP A 247 -24.12 83.93 -13.80
CA ASP A 247 -24.33 82.52 -13.46
C ASP A 247 -23.99 81.59 -14.62
N LYS A 248 -24.40 81.98 -15.84
CA LYS A 248 -24.05 81.25 -17.05
C LYS A 248 -22.53 81.20 -17.26
N TYR A 249 -21.85 82.34 -17.10
CA TYR A 249 -20.39 82.39 -17.25
C TYR A 249 -19.68 81.49 -16.23
N ASN A 250 -20.11 81.53 -14.98
CA ASN A 250 -19.50 80.75 -13.90
C ASN A 250 -19.77 79.25 -14.06
N LEU A 251 -20.97 78.87 -14.53
CA LEU A 251 -21.26 77.49 -14.86
C LEU A 251 -20.34 76.97 -15.97
N ASP A 252 -20.24 77.71 -17.08
CA ASP A 252 -19.37 77.36 -18.21
C ASP A 252 -17.88 77.32 -17.80
N LEU A 253 -17.43 78.23 -16.93
CA LEU A 253 -16.05 78.26 -16.42
C LEU A 253 -15.75 77.08 -15.48
N SER A 254 -16.71 76.72 -14.62
CA SER A 254 -16.55 75.60 -13.69
C SER A 254 -16.46 74.25 -14.39
N GLU A 255 -17.25 74.02 -15.45
CA GLU A 255 -17.20 72.81 -16.26
C GLU A 255 -15.84 72.70 -16.96
N LYS A 256 -15.38 73.79 -17.60
CA LYS A 256 -14.06 73.83 -18.25
C LYS A 256 -12.91 73.52 -17.30
N ARG A 257 -12.99 73.96 -16.04
CA ARG A 257 -11.99 73.64 -15.01
C ARG A 257 -11.98 72.16 -14.64
N ALA A 258 -13.16 71.56 -14.51
CA ALA A 258 -13.29 70.12 -14.26
C ALA A 258 -12.75 69.31 -15.46
N GLU A 259 -13.02 69.76 -16.68
CA GLU A 259 -12.52 69.16 -17.92
C GLU A 259 -11.00 69.27 -18.05
N SER A 260 -10.40 70.42 -17.74
CA SER A 260 -8.94 70.56 -17.71
C SER A 260 -8.28 69.59 -16.73
N ALA A 261 -8.86 69.43 -15.53
CA ALA A 261 -8.35 68.47 -14.55
C ALA A 261 -8.48 67.02 -15.04
N LYS A 262 -9.59 66.66 -15.71
CA LYS A 262 -9.75 65.36 -16.38
C LYS A 262 -8.65 65.16 -17.43
N ASN A 263 -8.41 66.14 -18.29
CA ASN A 263 -7.43 66.03 -19.37
C ASN A 263 -6.01 65.81 -18.84
N GLU A 264 -5.62 66.49 -17.76
CA GLU A 264 -4.32 66.29 -17.11
C GLU A 264 -4.16 64.90 -16.48
N LEU A 265 -5.24 64.31 -15.95
CA LEU A 265 -5.23 62.94 -15.43
C LEU A 265 -5.16 61.91 -16.56
N VAL A 266 -5.89 62.15 -17.66
CA VAL A 266 -5.83 61.31 -18.87
C VAL A 266 -4.43 61.34 -19.48
N ALA A 267 -3.79 62.51 -19.54
CA ALA A 267 -2.41 62.65 -20.00
C ALA A 267 -1.40 61.85 -19.15
N ARG A 268 -1.75 61.50 -17.91
CA ARG A 268 -0.97 60.67 -16.99
C ARG A 268 -1.35 59.19 -17.02
N GLY A 269 -2.19 58.79 -17.97
CA GLY A 269 -2.56 57.39 -18.20
C GLY A 269 -3.79 56.91 -17.43
N ILE A 270 -4.57 57.81 -16.83
CA ILE A 270 -5.87 57.42 -16.26
C ILE A 270 -6.89 57.28 -17.38
N ASP A 271 -7.58 56.15 -17.46
CA ASP A 271 -8.65 55.94 -18.43
C ASP A 271 -9.76 56.99 -18.26
N GLY A 272 -10.00 57.79 -19.30
CA GLY A 272 -11.01 58.85 -19.32
C GLY A 272 -12.43 58.32 -19.16
N GLY A 273 -12.68 57.04 -19.45
CA GLY A 273 -13.96 56.36 -19.19
C GLY A 273 -14.29 56.26 -17.70
N ARG A 274 -13.27 56.33 -16.83
CA ARG A 274 -13.43 56.32 -15.37
C ARG A 274 -13.75 57.70 -14.78
N ILE A 275 -13.68 58.77 -15.58
CA ILE A 275 -13.75 60.15 -15.09
C ILE A 275 -14.96 60.89 -15.67
N THR A 276 -15.86 61.31 -14.78
CA THR A 276 -16.99 62.19 -15.08
C THR A 276 -16.72 63.61 -14.57
N THR A 277 -17.02 64.64 -15.36
CA THR A 277 -16.87 66.06 -14.96
C THR A 277 -18.22 66.71 -14.75
N ARG A 278 -18.29 67.69 -13.84
CA ARG A 278 -19.48 68.52 -13.60
C ARG A 278 -19.09 69.93 -13.14
N GLY A 279 -19.69 70.95 -13.75
CA GLY A 279 -19.61 72.33 -13.32
C GLY A 279 -20.75 72.72 -12.38
N PHE A 280 -20.41 73.32 -11.24
CA PHE A 280 -21.40 73.82 -10.28
C PHE A 280 -21.56 75.34 -10.28
N GLY A 281 -20.71 76.06 -11.02
CA GLY A 281 -20.63 77.51 -10.99
C GLY A 281 -20.30 78.03 -9.59
N LYS A 282 -20.99 79.09 -9.17
CA LYS A 282 -20.79 79.74 -7.86
C LYS A 282 -21.56 79.11 -6.70
N ARG A 283 -22.21 77.95 -6.92
CA ARG A 283 -22.99 77.24 -5.90
C ARG A 283 -22.07 76.65 -4.83
N ASP A 284 -22.63 76.40 -3.65
CA ASP A 284 -21.95 75.73 -2.53
C ASP A 284 -20.58 76.36 -2.18
N PRO A 285 -20.55 77.65 -1.79
CA PRO A 285 -19.32 78.31 -1.37
C PRO A 285 -18.79 77.70 -0.07
N VAL A 286 -17.48 77.47 0.00
CA VAL A 286 -16.79 76.94 1.18
C VAL A 286 -16.21 78.04 2.07
N ALA A 287 -16.20 79.29 1.59
CA ALA A 287 -15.80 80.48 2.31
C ALA A 287 -16.60 81.72 1.86
N SER A 288 -16.51 82.83 2.60
CA SER A 288 -17.18 84.09 2.23
C SER A 288 -16.72 84.57 0.85
N ASN A 289 -17.66 85.00 0.00
CA ASN A 289 -17.33 85.62 -1.28
C ASN A 289 -17.00 87.12 -1.15
N ASP A 290 -17.07 87.67 0.06
CA ASP A 290 -16.88 89.10 0.31
C ASP A 290 -15.39 89.45 0.39
N THR A 291 -14.55 88.51 0.83
CA THR A 291 -13.09 88.71 0.91
C THR A 291 -12.36 88.09 -0.29
N PRO A 292 -11.23 88.69 -0.76
CA PRO A 292 -10.38 88.08 -1.78
C PRO A 292 -9.94 86.66 -1.42
N GLU A 293 -9.62 86.41 -0.15
CA GLU A 293 -9.17 85.13 0.38
C GLU A 293 -10.30 84.10 0.32
N GLY A 294 -11.52 84.46 0.69
CA GLY A 294 -12.65 83.55 0.64
C GLY A 294 -13.10 83.25 -0.81
N ARG A 295 -13.06 84.24 -1.71
CA ARG A 295 -13.22 83.99 -3.15
C ARG A 295 -12.16 83.05 -3.69
N GLN A 296 -10.92 83.17 -3.23
CA GLN A 296 -9.82 82.29 -3.63
C GLN A 296 -10.06 80.83 -3.20
N LEU A 297 -10.66 80.60 -2.02
CA LEU A 297 -11.05 79.26 -1.57
C LEU A 297 -12.24 78.69 -2.35
N ASN A 298 -13.16 79.53 -2.81
CA ASN A 298 -14.30 79.10 -3.63
C ASN A 298 -13.91 78.72 -5.06
N ARG A 299 -12.78 79.24 -5.59
CA ARG A 299 -12.16 78.79 -6.83
C ARG A 299 -11.44 77.44 -6.63
N ARG A 300 -12.20 76.36 -6.60
CA ARG A 300 -11.70 75.00 -6.32
C ARG A 300 -12.21 73.96 -7.31
N VAL A 301 -11.50 72.84 -7.36
CA VAL A 301 -11.99 71.60 -7.94
C VAL A 301 -12.01 70.54 -6.85
N GLU A 302 -13.11 69.81 -6.76
CA GLU A 302 -13.24 68.66 -5.87
C GLU A 302 -13.17 67.39 -6.71
N VAL A 303 -12.29 66.48 -6.32
CA VAL A 303 -12.15 65.17 -6.94
C VAL A 303 -12.75 64.15 -5.98
N ILE A 304 -13.85 63.55 -6.40
CA ILE A 304 -14.60 62.57 -5.62
C ILE A 304 -14.28 61.19 -6.17
N ILE A 305 -13.55 60.41 -5.38
CA ILE A 305 -13.22 59.04 -5.70
C ILE A 305 -14.33 58.18 -5.11
N LEU A 306 -15.16 57.61 -5.98
CA LEU A 306 -16.32 56.83 -5.56
C LEU A 306 -15.86 55.60 -4.77
N ASN A 307 -16.70 55.18 -3.82
CA ASN A 307 -16.49 53.90 -3.15
C ASN A 307 -16.53 52.78 -4.18
N GLU A 308 -15.73 51.75 -3.94
CA GLU A 308 -15.72 50.57 -4.78
C GLU A 308 -17.13 49.99 -4.76
N VAL A 309 -17.78 49.96 -5.92
CA VAL A 309 -19.02 49.19 -6.07
C VAL A 309 -18.58 47.75 -5.90
N ALA A 310 -19.03 47.10 -4.83
CA ALA A 310 -18.83 45.67 -4.64
C ALA A 310 -19.24 44.98 -5.93
N LYS A 311 -18.25 44.43 -6.65
CA LYS A 311 -18.49 43.60 -7.82
C LYS A 311 -19.36 42.45 -7.33
N PRO A 312 -20.56 42.19 -7.89
CA PRO A 312 -21.30 41.00 -7.52
C PRO A 312 -20.41 39.79 -7.81
N GLU A 313 -20.11 39.03 -6.76
CA GLU A 313 -19.44 37.74 -6.86
C GLU A 313 -20.33 36.81 -7.66
N GLY A 314 -20.03 36.60 -8.94
CA GLY A 314 -20.76 35.65 -9.76
C GLY A 314 -20.81 36.02 -11.23
N GLU A 315 -19.68 35.86 -11.91
CA GLU A 315 -19.66 35.29 -13.27
C GLU A 315 -18.19 35.02 -13.64
N SER A 316 -17.81 33.74 -13.59
CA SER A 316 -16.65 33.21 -14.31
C SER A 316 -17.17 32.52 -15.57
N PRO A 317 -16.53 32.68 -16.73
CA PRO A 317 -16.67 31.77 -17.86
C PRO A 317 -16.16 30.37 -17.52
#